data_AF-A0A2V1B980-F1
#
_entry.id   AF-A0A2V1B980-F1
#
_cell.length_a   1.000
_cell.length_b   1.000
_cell.length_c   1.000
_cell.angle_alpha   90.00
_cell.angle_beta   90.00
_cell.angle_gamma   90.00
#
_symmetry.space_group_name_H-M   'P 1'
#
loop_
_entity.id
_entity.type
_entity.pdbx_description
1 polymer ?
#
loop_
_entity_poly.entity_id
_entity_poly.type
_entity_poly.pdbx_seq_one_letter_code
_entity_poly.pdbx_strand_id
1 'polypeptide(L)'
;MKFLASILFLALASLPTILAQGQQFKDGCPKGSLECMDVINSSQCIEQLIIEKRGTLSKEALEKCVVYEGASSSETGSVKYCQCPGCHSAPINKVIGEMFPPPCV
;
A
#
# COMPACT_ATOMS: atom_id res chain seq x y z
N MET A 1 26.70 -16.05 64.65
CA MET A 1 25.28 -15.84 64.28
C MET A 1 25.21 -14.71 63.26
N LYS A 2 24.33 -14.83 62.24
CA LYS A 2 24.00 -13.86 61.16
C LYS A 2 24.98 -13.91 59.98
N PHE A 3 24.95 -14.93 59.11
CA PHE A 3 23.98 -15.17 58.01
C PHE A 3 23.73 -13.96 57.09
N LEU A 4 24.32 -14.07 55.89
CA LEU A 4 23.76 -13.75 54.57
C LEU A 4 23.09 -12.37 54.41
N ALA A 5 23.87 -11.39 53.95
CA ALA A 5 23.34 -10.15 53.40
C ALA A 5 23.46 -10.17 51.86
N SER A 6 22.40 -9.66 51.22
CA SER A 6 22.31 -9.33 49.80
C SER A 6 22.08 -10.50 48.83
N ILE A 7 20.90 -11.10 48.96
CA ILE A 7 20.16 -11.62 47.81
C ILE A 7 19.91 -10.43 46.87
N LEU A 8 20.66 -10.39 45.78
CA LEU A 8 20.42 -9.50 44.65
C LEU A 8 19.07 -9.90 44.03
N PHE A 9 18.04 -9.11 44.31
CA PHE A 9 16.73 -9.20 43.68
C PHE A 9 16.88 -9.03 42.16
N LEU A 10 16.88 -10.14 41.40
CA LEU A 10 16.61 -10.13 39.96
C LEU A 10 15.12 -9.83 39.77
N ALA A 11 14.82 -8.54 39.67
CA ALA A 11 13.49 -8.03 39.43
C ALA A 11 13.46 -7.34 38.06
N LEU A 12 12.52 -7.79 37.23
CA LEU A 12 11.95 -7.10 36.06
C LEU A 12 12.82 -6.98 34.80
N ALA A 13 12.70 -7.98 33.92
CA ALA A 13 12.68 -7.73 32.48
C ALA A 13 11.47 -8.46 31.88
N SER A 14 10.26 -8.06 32.27
CA SER A 14 9.04 -8.39 31.52
C SER A 14 9.10 -7.62 30.21
N LEU A 15 9.65 -8.23 29.15
CA LEU A 15 9.51 -7.72 27.79
C LEU A 15 8.01 -7.61 27.48
N PRO A 16 7.45 -6.43 27.19
CA PRO A 16 6.15 -6.37 26.57
C PRO A 16 6.31 -6.97 25.17
N THR A 17 5.81 -8.19 25.00
CA THR A 17 5.62 -8.79 23.68
C THR A 17 4.58 -7.93 23.00
N ILE A 18 5.02 -6.94 22.21
CA ILE A 18 4.14 -6.20 21.31
C ILE A 18 3.67 -7.23 20.27
N LEU A 19 2.50 -7.81 20.53
CA LEU A 19 1.73 -8.50 19.52
C LEU A 19 1.35 -7.45 18.48
N ALA A 20 2.15 -7.34 17.43
CA ALA A 20 1.73 -6.75 16.18
C ALA A 20 0.54 -7.58 15.68
N GLN A 21 -0.67 -7.23 16.12
CA GLN A 21 -1.89 -7.69 15.48
C GLN A 21 -1.85 -7.12 14.08
N GLY A 22 -1.37 -7.92 13.12
CA GLY A 22 -1.45 -7.60 11.71
C GLY A 22 -2.90 -7.29 11.41
N GLN A 23 -3.22 -6.01 11.20
CA GLN A 23 -4.51 -5.63 10.68
C GLN A 23 -4.67 -6.40 9.38
N GLN A 24 -5.60 -7.35 9.36
CA GLN A 24 -5.91 -8.11 8.17
C GLN A 24 -6.62 -7.15 7.21
N PHE A 25 -5.82 -6.41 6.44
CA PHE A 25 -6.33 -5.58 5.36
C PHE A 25 -7.03 -6.51 4.39
N LYS A 26 -8.35 -6.34 4.28
CA LYS A 26 -9.13 -7.06 3.27
C LYS A 26 -8.67 -6.52 1.91
N ASP A 27 -7.93 -7.36 1.18
CA ASP A 27 -7.53 -7.09 -0.18
C ASP A 27 -8.79 -6.94 -1.05
N GLY A 28 -9.05 -5.71 -1.49
CA GLY A 28 -10.20 -5.34 -2.32
C GLY A 28 -9.93 -5.49 -3.81
N CYS A 29 -8.72 -5.89 -4.20
CA CYS A 29 -8.29 -5.82 -5.59
C CYS A 29 -8.98 -6.88 -6.48
N PRO A 30 -9.54 -6.52 -7.64
CA PRO A 30 -10.10 -7.47 -8.60
C PRO A 30 -9.03 -8.31 -9.31
N LYS A 31 -8.58 -9.40 -8.68
CA LYS A 31 -7.49 -10.29 -9.19
C LYS A 31 -7.82 -11.07 -10.47
N GLY A 32 -9.06 -11.03 -10.94
CA GLY A 32 -9.49 -11.71 -12.16
C GLY A 32 -9.19 -10.95 -13.45
N SER A 33 -8.64 -9.73 -13.35
CA SER A 33 -8.37 -8.85 -14.50
C SER A 33 -6.87 -8.57 -14.61
N LEU A 34 -6.34 -8.62 -15.83
CA LEU A 34 -4.92 -8.38 -16.10
C LEU A 34 -4.56 -6.92 -15.83
N GLU A 35 -5.52 -6.02 -16.04
CA GLU A 35 -5.47 -4.60 -15.75
C GLU A 35 -5.15 -4.36 -14.28
N CYS A 36 -5.88 -5.03 -13.38
CA CYS A 36 -5.64 -4.87 -11.94
C CYS A 36 -4.37 -5.54 -11.47
N MET A 37 -3.91 -6.58 -12.18
CA MET A 37 -2.61 -7.15 -11.86
C MET A 37 -1.45 -6.21 -12.22
N ASP A 38 -1.53 -5.53 -13.35
CA ASP A 38 -0.55 -4.49 -13.68
C ASP A 38 -0.63 -3.33 -12.68
N VAL A 39 -1.82 -2.91 -12.26
CA VAL A 39 -2.01 -1.87 -11.23
C VAL A 39 -1.41 -2.28 -9.87
N ILE A 40 -1.53 -3.56 -9.47
CA ILE A 40 -0.84 -4.08 -8.27
C ILE A 40 0.68 -3.92 -8.41
N ASN A 41 1.23 -4.30 -9.57
CA ASN A 41 2.67 -4.20 -9.83
C ASN A 41 3.16 -2.74 -9.83
N SER A 42 2.30 -1.80 -10.21
CA SER A 42 2.56 -0.36 -10.24
C SER A 42 2.44 0.35 -8.88
N SER A 43 2.02 -0.36 -7.82
CA SER A 43 1.73 0.22 -6.49
C SER A 43 2.90 1.01 -5.90
N GLN A 44 4.14 0.52 -6.02
CA GLN A 44 5.32 1.20 -5.49
C GLN A 44 5.60 2.54 -6.19
N CYS A 45 5.39 2.62 -7.50
CA CYS A 45 5.54 3.86 -8.27
C CYS A 45 4.54 4.92 -7.78
N ILE A 46 3.29 4.51 -7.58
CA ILE A 46 2.21 5.40 -7.13
C ILE A 46 2.43 5.85 -5.68
N GLU A 47 2.89 4.95 -4.81
CA GLU A 47 3.22 5.26 -3.42
C GLU A 47 4.31 6.33 -3.31
N GLN A 48 5.36 6.24 -4.13
CA GLN A 48 6.42 7.25 -4.17
C GLN A 48 5.91 8.65 -4.56
N LEU A 49 4.93 8.73 -5.47
CA LEU A 49 4.34 10.00 -5.91
C LEU A 49 3.37 10.58 -4.88
N ILE A 50 2.51 9.75 -4.29
CA ILE A 50 1.40 10.20 -3.43
C ILE A 50 1.80 10.33 -1.96
N ILE A 51 2.43 9.29 -1.41
CA ILE A 51 2.75 9.22 0.02
C ILE A 51 4.13 9.81 0.27
N GLU A 52 5.15 9.35 -0.47
CA GLU A 52 6.52 9.78 -0.25
C GLU A 52 6.85 11.13 -0.92
N LYS A 53 5.96 11.64 -1.79
CA LYS A 53 6.08 12.93 -2.48
C LYS A 53 7.41 13.12 -3.22
N ARG A 54 7.97 12.03 -3.79
CA ARG A 54 9.26 12.04 -4.49
C ARG A 54 9.21 12.63 -5.91
N GLY A 55 8.06 13.14 -6.34
CA GLY A 55 7.89 13.76 -7.65
C GLY A 55 6.68 14.68 -7.68
N THR A 56 6.43 15.29 -8.85
CA THR A 56 5.23 16.09 -9.07
C THR A 56 4.02 15.18 -9.15
N LEU A 57 3.07 15.39 -8.23
CA LEU A 57 1.78 14.71 -8.28
C LEU A 57 0.93 15.31 -9.40
N SER A 58 0.93 14.66 -10.56
CA SER A 58 0.11 15.03 -11.72
C SER A 58 -0.57 13.80 -12.30
N LYS A 59 -1.66 14.04 -13.05
CA LYS A 59 -2.37 12.99 -13.79
C LYS A 59 -1.43 12.16 -14.66
N GLU A 60 -0.59 12.83 -15.43
CA GLU A 60 0.35 12.19 -16.35
C GLU A 60 1.42 11.36 -15.63
N ALA A 61 1.91 11.82 -14.47
CA ALA A 61 2.88 11.07 -13.67
C ALA A 61 2.26 9.79 -13.10
N LEU A 62 1.01 9.85 -12.63
CA LEU A 62 0.27 8.68 -12.15
C LEU A 62 -0.03 7.70 -13.28
N GLU A 63 -0.40 8.19 -14.46
CA GLU A 63 -0.65 7.33 -15.63
C GLU A 63 0.60 6.56 -16.06
N LYS A 64 1.79 7.19 -16.03
CA LYS A 64 3.06 6.52 -16.34
C LYS A 64 3.40 5.37 -15.40
N CYS A 65 2.88 5.36 -14.18
CA CYS A 65 3.07 4.22 -13.27
C CYS A 65 2.35 2.96 -13.77
N VAL A 66 1.21 3.09 -14.47
CA VAL A 66 0.30 1.98 -14.83
C VAL A 66 0.18 1.73 -16.33
N VAL A 67 0.67 2.67 -17.14
CA VAL A 67 0.76 2.55 -18.60
C VAL A 67 2.23 2.48 -18.99
N TYR A 68 2.70 1.27 -19.23
CA TYR A 68 4.06 0.99 -19.67
C TYR A 68 4.06 -0.10 -20.75
N GLU A 69 5.07 -0.08 -21.61
CA GLU A 69 5.26 -1.09 -22.66
C GLU A 69 5.48 -2.46 -22.03
N GLY A 70 4.77 -3.48 -22.54
CA GLY A 70 4.82 -4.83 -21.99
C GLY A 70 3.96 -5.06 -20.74
N ALA A 71 3.13 -4.08 -20.34
CA ALA A 71 2.06 -4.33 -19.37
C ALA A 71 1.14 -5.45 -19.89
N SER A 72 0.76 -6.38 -19.00
CA SER A 72 -0.08 -7.55 -19.31
C SER A 72 -1.42 -7.17 -19.95
N SER A 73 -1.87 -5.94 -19.69
CA SER A 73 -3.09 -5.30 -20.16
C SER A 73 -2.83 -4.12 -21.13
N SER A 74 -1.79 -4.19 -21.96
CA SER A 74 -1.40 -3.13 -22.91
C SER A 74 -2.43 -2.81 -24.02
N GLU A 75 -3.59 -3.47 -24.01
CA GLU A 75 -4.69 -3.28 -24.95
C GLU A 75 -5.41 -1.93 -24.79
N THR A 76 -5.82 -1.36 -25.93
CA THR A 76 -6.51 -0.08 -26.02
C THR A 76 -7.92 -0.15 -25.46
N GLY A 77 -8.21 0.74 -24.52
CA GLY A 77 -9.57 1.04 -24.10
C GLY A 77 -9.92 0.48 -22.74
N SER A 78 -9.34 1.07 -21.71
CA SER A 78 -9.96 1.35 -20.40
C SER A 78 -8.91 2.04 -19.52
N VAL A 79 -9.30 3.06 -18.77
CA VAL A 79 -8.44 3.70 -17.78
C VAL A 79 -8.25 2.73 -16.60
N LYS A 80 -7.20 1.90 -16.66
CA LYS A 80 -6.91 0.75 -15.78
C LYS A 80 -7.12 1.05 -14.29
N TYR A 81 -6.66 2.23 -13.87
CA TYR A 81 -6.78 2.71 -12.50
C TYR A 81 -8.25 2.89 -12.04
N CYS A 82 -9.18 3.21 -12.93
CA CYS A 82 -10.61 3.31 -12.60
C CYS A 82 -11.29 1.93 -12.45
N GLN A 83 -10.73 0.87 -13.04
CA GLN A 83 -11.31 -0.47 -13.01
C GLN A 83 -10.86 -1.31 -11.82
N CYS A 84 -9.92 -0.77 -11.03
CA CYS A 84 -9.22 -1.49 -9.98
C CYS A 84 -9.43 -0.86 -8.59
N PRO A 85 -10.68 -0.57 -8.19
CA PRO A 85 -10.95 0.02 -6.90
C PRO A 85 -10.50 -0.92 -5.78
N GLY A 86 -9.81 -0.38 -4.78
CA GLY A 86 -9.33 -1.17 -3.64
C GLY A 86 -8.03 -1.94 -3.87
N CYS A 87 -7.38 -1.80 -5.03
CA CYS A 87 -6.04 -2.35 -5.27
C CYS A 87 -4.91 -1.56 -4.58
N HIS A 88 -5.19 -0.33 -4.16
CA HIS A 88 -4.25 0.49 -3.40
C HIS A 88 -4.74 0.79 -1.99
N SER A 89 -3.86 1.40 -1.19
CA SER A 89 -4.24 1.96 0.11
C SER A 89 -5.29 3.06 -0.04
N ALA A 90 -6.06 3.34 1.03
CA ALA A 90 -7.12 4.36 1.01
C ALA A 90 -6.65 5.76 0.54
N PRO A 91 -5.47 6.27 0.95
CA PRO A 91 -4.97 7.56 0.46
C PRO A 91 -4.73 7.58 -1.06
N ILE A 92 -4.23 6.47 -1.62
CA ILE A 92 -3.96 6.36 -3.04
C ILE A 92 -5.27 6.29 -3.83
N ASN A 93 -6.21 5.43 -3.43
CA ASN A 93 -7.53 5.34 -4.09
C ASN A 93 -8.25 6.69 -4.07
N LYS A 94 -8.14 7.45 -2.98
CA LYS A 94 -8.70 8.80 -2.89
C LYS A 94 -8.13 9.75 -3.96
N VAL A 95 -6.81 9.82 -4.09
CA VAL A 95 -6.18 10.68 -5.10
C VAL A 95 -6.52 10.24 -6.52
N ILE A 96 -6.59 8.94 -6.78
CA ILE A 96 -7.03 8.40 -8.08
C ILE A 96 -8.48 8.86 -8.36
N GLY A 97 -9.39 8.73 -7.39
CA GLY A 97 -10.77 9.21 -7.53
C GLY A 97 -10.89 10.73 -7.72
N GLU A 98 -9.97 11.53 -7.19
CA GLU A 98 -9.95 12.99 -7.35
C GLU A 98 -9.36 13.44 -8.69
N MET A 99 -8.33 12.76 -9.21
CA MET A 99 -7.58 13.18 -10.40
C MET A 99 -8.13 12.66 -11.72
N PHE A 100 -8.95 11.62 -11.66
CA PHE A 100 -9.44 10.94 -12.84
C PHE A 100 -10.98 10.96 -12.89
N PRO A 101 -11.58 11.25 -14.05
CA PRO A 101 -13.04 11.31 -14.18
C PRO A 101 -13.65 9.90 -14.01
N PRO A 102 -14.98 9.82 -13.78
CA PRO A 102 -15.70 8.54 -13.73
C PRO A 102 -15.32 7.60 -14.90
N PRO A 103 -15.18 6.28 -14.64
CA PRO A 103 -15.68 5.53 -13.48
C PRO A 103 -14.74 5.50 -12.26
N CYS A 104 -13.69 6.32 -12.23
CA CYS A 104 -12.89 6.51 -11.02
C CYS A 104 -13.73 7.20 -9.92
N VAL A 105 -14.18 6.45 -8.92
CA VAL A 105 -14.87 6.95 -7.71
C VAL A 105 -14.45 6.14 -6.49
#